data_AF-A0A024WFF5-F1
#
_entry.id   AF-A0A024WFF5-F1
#
_cell.length_a   1.000
_cell.length_b   1.000
_cell.length_c   1.000
_cell.angle_alpha   90.00
_cell.angle_beta   90.00
_cell.angle_gamma   90.00
#
_symmetry.space_group_name_H-M   'P 1'
#
loop_
_entity.id
_entity.type
_entity.pdbx_description
1 polymer ?
#
loop_
_entity_poly.entity_id
_entity_poly.type
_entity_poly.pdbx_seq_one_letter_code
_entity_poly.pdbx_strand_id
1 'polypeptide(L)'
;MAPTSDGGGTKDESVKDLFDRIGKEVLDKVHDAAKTYTSELKGDLSKATYPNDRNSTGSTPQDPCQLNHSLHTNVTSGYDNDNPCKNRPNVRFSDVIGGQCTDTKIKGNDPTNGGACAPFRRLFLCDQNLSHMDENKINNTHNLLLEVCLAAKYEGQSITQDYPKYRATYNDSPSKMCTMLARSFADIGDIIRGRDLYIRNKKKDKLEENLQKIFAKIHGNLKDARTHYSDTDKNYYQLREDWWTANRATIWEAITCEAGGDKYFRATCGGSESPSMARDKCRCDGDQVPTYFDYVPQFLRWFEEWAEDFCRKKKKKLENLDTQCRGVDGTGKERYCSRNGFDCEKTIRKIELLRMGKGCINCLYACNPYVHWIEKQKEQFEKQKKKYETEISDGGGRKKRGASKKDYKGYVKQFYEKFQDEYGNVEEFLKKLNKEGICQSQPQVGNQKADAANFTKDNLAKTFSHTEYCQPCPICGVKREGDKWITKPDDDKCRIKLYRPIDGAKRTEIKILKSGDGQTEIENKLNAFCAETNSSSGGGAGGSASNSDSQKLYDEWKCYQFDQLTNDGQEGVDD
;
A
#
# COMPACT_ATOMS: atom_id res chain seq x y z
N MET A 1 -53.93 -12.29 12.15
CA MET A 1 -52.55 -12.70 11.85
C MET A 1 -52.07 -11.85 10.70
N ALA A 2 -51.26 -10.84 11.01
CA ALA A 2 -50.66 -9.97 9.99
C ALA A 2 -49.39 -10.67 9.47
N PRO A 3 -49.12 -10.66 8.16
CA PRO A 3 -47.94 -11.30 7.62
C PRO A 3 -46.71 -10.44 7.89
N THR A 4 -45.75 -11.02 8.61
CA THR A 4 -44.39 -10.52 8.76
C THR A 4 -43.69 -10.55 7.41
N SER A 5 -43.22 -9.39 6.94
CA SER A 5 -42.40 -9.27 5.74
C SER A 5 -41.05 -9.94 5.98
N ASP A 6 -40.82 -11.03 5.25
CA ASP A 6 -39.58 -11.78 5.23
C ASP A 6 -38.47 -10.91 4.63
N GLY A 7 -37.46 -10.59 5.45
CA GLY A 7 -36.29 -9.82 5.05
C GLY A 7 -35.37 -10.68 4.19
N GLY A 8 -35.42 -10.49 2.87
CA GLY A 8 -34.46 -11.05 1.92
C GLY A 8 -33.05 -10.50 2.17
N GLY A 9 -32.35 -11.08 3.16
CA GLY A 9 -30.99 -10.72 3.51
C GLY A 9 -30.01 -11.18 2.45
N THR A 10 -29.54 -10.27 1.59
CA THR A 10 -28.28 -10.49 0.87
C THR A 10 -27.16 -10.44 1.89
N LYS A 11 -26.61 -11.59 2.25
CA LYS A 11 -25.44 -11.71 3.12
C LYS A 11 -24.25 -11.08 2.39
N ASP A 12 -23.83 -9.88 2.76
CA ASP A 12 -22.70 -9.21 2.12
C ASP A 12 -21.46 -10.14 2.13
N GLU A 13 -20.88 -10.42 0.98
CA GLU A 13 -19.79 -11.40 0.85
C GLU A 13 -18.44 -10.81 1.33
N SER A 14 -18.21 -9.53 1.03
CA SER A 14 -17.00 -8.77 1.37
C SER A 14 -17.29 -7.45 2.11
N VAL A 15 -16.25 -6.69 2.49
CA VAL A 15 -16.40 -5.32 3.02
C VAL A 15 -16.83 -4.38 1.88
N LYS A 16 -16.33 -4.59 0.66
CA LYS A 16 -16.78 -3.81 -0.50
C LYS A 16 -18.27 -3.97 -0.76
N ASP A 17 -18.81 -5.18 -0.63
CA ASP A 17 -20.25 -5.42 -0.81
C ASP A 17 -21.07 -4.65 0.21
N LEU A 18 -20.66 -4.73 1.48
CA LEU A 18 -21.26 -4.02 2.59
C LEU A 18 -21.21 -2.49 2.38
N PHE A 19 -20.04 -1.96 2.04
CA PHE A 19 -19.85 -0.53 1.79
C PHE A 19 -20.74 -0.05 0.66
N ASP A 20 -20.79 -0.77 -0.45
CA ASP A 20 -21.60 -0.40 -1.59
C ASP A 20 -23.11 -0.51 -1.29
N ARG A 21 -23.53 -1.49 -0.47
CA ARG A 21 -24.93 -1.61 -0.02
C ARG A 21 -25.34 -0.43 0.85
N ILE A 22 -24.58 -0.12 1.89
CA ILE A 22 -24.87 1.02 2.77
C ILE A 22 -24.78 2.33 1.98
N GLY A 23 -23.80 2.45 1.09
CA GLY A 23 -23.64 3.60 0.19
C GLY A 23 -24.89 3.85 -0.67
N LYS A 24 -25.49 2.78 -1.21
CA LYS A 24 -26.78 2.86 -1.93
C LYS A 24 -27.89 3.41 -1.03
N GLU A 25 -28.05 2.86 0.16
CA GLU A 25 -29.07 3.31 1.12
C GLU A 25 -28.88 4.78 1.55
N VAL A 26 -27.64 5.25 1.62
CA VAL A 26 -27.32 6.66 1.91
C VAL A 26 -27.64 7.55 0.70
N LEU A 27 -27.26 7.13 -0.51
CA LEU A 27 -27.60 7.86 -1.74
C LEU A 27 -29.11 8.01 -1.89
N ASP A 28 -29.89 6.95 -1.70
CA ASP A 28 -31.35 6.99 -1.85
C ASP A 28 -31.97 8.06 -0.92
N LYS A 29 -31.50 8.15 0.34
CA LYS A 29 -31.92 9.17 1.30
C LYS A 29 -31.50 10.58 0.90
N VAL A 30 -30.25 10.77 0.47
CA VAL A 30 -29.73 12.09 0.06
C VAL A 30 -30.45 12.58 -1.20
N HIS A 31 -30.62 11.70 -2.18
CA HIS A 31 -31.28 11.99 -3.43
C HIS A 31 -32.75 12.39 -3.24
N ASP A 32 -33.49 11.68 -2.38
CA ASP A 32 -34.89 12.02 -2.09
C ASP A 32 -35.04 13.42 -1.48
N ALA A 33 -34.09 13.85 -0.64
CA ALA A 33 -34.08 15.20 -0.07
C ALA A 33 -33.74 16.29 -1.11
N ALA A 34 -32.91 15.98 -2.11
CA ALA A 34 -32.40 16.92 -3.12
C ALA A 34 -33.23 16.99 -4.41
N LYS A 35 -34.17 16.05 -4.64
CA LYS A 35 -34.99 15.93 -5.87
C LYS A 35 -35.60 17.26 -6.33
N THR A 36 -36.11 18.07 -5.40
CA THR A 36 -36.77 19.35 -5.69
C THR A 36 -35.87 20.37 -6.39
N TYR A 37 -34.55 20.31 -6.19
CA TYR A 37 -33.60 21.32 -6.68
C TYR A 37 -32.61 20.76 -7.72
N THR A 38 -32.72 19.49 -8.07
CA THR A 38 -31.74 18.77 -8.91
C THR A 38 -31.60 19.39 -10.31
N SER A 39 -32.70 19.93 -10.88
CA SER A 39 -32.70 20.53 -12.22
C SER A 39 -31.82 21.79 -12.31
N GLU A 40 -31.77 22.63 -11.28
CA GLU A 40 -30.90 23.81 -11.23
C GLU A 40 -29.42 23.45 -11.09
N LEU A 41 -29.12 22.26 -10.54
CA LEU A 41 -27.75 21.80 -10.28
C LEU A 41 -27.17 20.96 -11.41
N LYS A 42 -28.02 20.40 -12.27
CA LYS A 42 -27.61 19.57 -13.40
C LYS A 42 -26.81 20.37 -14.41
N GLY A 43 -25.57 19.96 -14.64
CA GLY A 43 -24.72 20.46 -15.70
C GLY A 43 -25.14 19.89 -17.05
N ASP A 44 -24.76 20.60 -18.12
CA ASP A 44 -25.08 20.28 -19.50
C ASP A 44 -23.84 20.64 -20.30
N LEU A 45 -23.11 19.61 -20.75
CA LEU A 45 -21.81 19.81 -21.40
C LEU A 45 -21.94 20.67 -22.66
N SER A 46 -23.04 20.57 -23.41
CA SER A 46 -23.28 21.37 -24.61
C SER A 46 -23.35 22.89 -24.36
N LYS A 47 -23.68 23.27 -23.11
CA LYS A 47 -23.75 24.67 -22.66
C LYS A 47 -22.47 25.16 -22.00
N ALA A 48 -21.49 24.28 -21.77
CA ALA A 48 -20.22 24.70 -21.24
C ALA A 48 -19.50 25.60 -22.25
N THR A 49 -18.83 26.62 -21.75
CA THR A 49 -18.07 27.60 -22.53
C THR A 49 -16.62 27.60 -22.08
N TYR A 50 -15.71 27.84 -23.01
CA TYR A 50 -14.28 27.98 -22.72
C TYR A 50 -13.68 29.16 -23.51
N PRO A 51 -12.97 30.09 -22.84
CA PRO A 51 -12.70 31.42 -23.38
C PRO A 51 -11.63 31.51 -24.47
N ASN A 52 -10.94 30.42 -24.80
CA ASN A 52 -9.90 30.40 -25.84
C ASN A 52 -10.40 29.89 -27.21
N ASP A 53 -11.69 29.55 -27.35
CA ASP A 53 -12.27 29.10 -28.63
C ASP A 53 -12.63 30.30 -29.53
N ARG A 54 -12.43 30.14 -30.85
CA ARG A 54 -12.97 31.05 -31.87
C ARG A 54 -14.51 31.01 -31.90
N ASN A 55 -15.12 29.89 -31.48
CA ASN A 55 -16.55 29.69 -31.27
C ASN A 55 -16.82 29.36 -29.80
N SER A 56 -16.75 30.35 -28.91
CA SER A 56 -16.80 30.20 -27.43
C SER A 56 -18.08 29.59 -26.83
N THR A 57 -19.08 29.28 -27.65
CA THR A 57 -20.37 28.70 -27.25
C THR A 57 -20.81 27.61 -28.21
N GLY A 58 -21.33 26.49 -27.67
CA GLY A 58 -21.97 25.42 -28.46
C GLY A 58 -21.00 24.48 -29.19
N SER A 59 -19.69 24.61 -28.98
CA SER A 59 -18.65 23.72 -29.52
C SER A 59 -18.30 22.56 -28.59
N THR A 60 -18.63 22.65 -27.29
CA THR A 60 -18.37 21.57 -26.33
C THR A 60 -19.17 20.32 -26.70
N PRO A 61 -18.52 19.16 -26.88
CA PRO A 61 -19.22 17.90 -27.08
C PRO A 61 -20.14 17.56 -25.92
N GLN A 62 -21.35 17.10 -26.24
CA GLN A 62 -22.28 16.57 -25.24
C GLN A 62 -21.78 15.24 -24.64
N ASP A 63 -21.13 14.40 -25.46
CA ASP A 63 -20.51 13.16 -25.01
C ASP A 63 -19.21 13.46 -24.24
N PRO A 64 -19.13 13.15 -22.93
CA PRO A 64 -17.92 13.39 -22.16
C PRO A 64 -16.69 12.64 -22.70
N CYS A 65 -16.88 11.55 -23.44
CA CYS A 65 -15.81 10.80 -24.08
C CYS A 65 -15.13 11.55 -25.23
N GLN A 66 -15.77 12.58 -25.78
CA GLN A 66 -15.21 13.43 -26.84
C GLN A 66 -14.44 14.64 -26.29
N LEU A 67 -14.40 14.83 -24.96
CA LEU A 67 -13.71 15.97 -24.36
C LEU A 67 -12.19 15.90 -24.54
N ASN A 68 -11.55 17.00 -24.94
CA ASN A 68 -10.10 17.10 -25.08
C ASN A 68 -9.59 18.19 -24.14
N HIS A 69 -8.64 17.89 -23.26
CA HIS A 69 -8.17 18.86 -22.27
C HIS A 69 -7.47 20.06 -22.90
N SER A 70 -6.80 19.87 -24.05
CA SER A 70 -6.11 20.95 -24.77
C SER A 70 -7.07 21.87 -25.53
N LEU A 71 -8.35 21.52 -25.63
CA LEU A 71 -9.36 22.29 -26.36
C LEU A 71 -10.48 22.79 -25.43
N HIS A 72 -11.09 21.88 -24.68
CA HIS A 72 -12.34 22.11 -23.95
C HIS A 72 -12.07 22.40 -22.47
N THR A 73 -11.28 23.44 -22.17
CA THR A 73 -10.90 23.78 -20.78
C THR A 73 -10.96 25.28 -20.49
N ASN A 74 -11.24 25.60 -19.23
CA ASN A 74 -11.15 26.92 -18.62
C ASN A 74 -9.76 27.19 -18.01
N VAL A 75 -8.83 26.23 -18.04
CA VAL A 75 -7.44 26.44 -17.64
C VAL A 75 -6.71 27.20 -18.74
N THR A 76 -6.37 28.46 -18.49
CA THR A 76 -5.80 29.33 -19.55
C THR A 76 -4.38 29.82 -19.28
N SER A 77 -3.71 29.33 -18.24
CA SER A 77 -2.36 29.78 -17.92
C SER A 77 -1.45 28.67 -17.40
N GLY A 78 -0.18 28.82 -17.78
CA GLY A 78 0.89 27.87 -17.49
C GLY A 78 0.93 26.70 -18.47
N TYR A 79 2.16 26.33 -18.86
CA TYR A 79 2.41 25.26 -19.81
C TYR A 79 1.80 23.93 -19.35
N ASP A 80 0.96 23.29 -20.16
CA ASP A 80 0.37 21.95 -19.92
C ASP A 80 -0.44 21.83 -18.61
N ASN A 81 -0.83 22.95 -17.99
CA ASN A 81 -1.64 22.91 -16.77
C ASN A 81 -3.07 22.41 -17.00
N ASP A 82 -3.53 22.41 -18.24
CA ASP A 82 -4.79 21.85 -18.71
C ASP A 82 -4.81 20.32 -18.68
N ASN A 83 -3.65 19.66 -18.78
CA ASN A 83 -3.55 18.20 -18.75
C ASN A 83 -3.82 17.64 -17.35
N PRO A 84 -4.90 16.86 -17.15
CA PRO A 84 -5.26 16.34 -15.83
C PRO A 84 -4.20 15.43 -15.21
N CYS A 85 -3.43 14.72 -16.03
CA CYS A 85 -2.39 13.78 -15.60
C CYS A 85 -0.97 14.38 -15.60
N LYS A 86 -0.82 15.70 -15.79
CA LYS A 86 0.51 16.33 -15.82
C LYS A 86 1.31 16.02 -14.54
N ASN A 87 2.59 15.68 -14.73
CA ASN A 87 3.54 15.29 -13.68
C ASN A 87 3.06 14.10 -12.82
N ARG A 88 2.19 13.23 -13.35
CA ARG A 88 1.81 11.96 -12.71
C ARG A 88 2.59 10.81 -13.38
N PRO A 89 3.02 9.78 -12.63
CA PRO A 89 3.63 8.61 -13.21
C PRO A 89 2.62 7.84 -14.06
N ASN A 90 3.12 7.19 -15.12
CA ASN A 90 2.32 6.29 -15.97
C ASN A 90 1.97 4.96 -15.26
N VAL A 91 2.57 4.69 -14.11
CA VAL A 91 2.26 3.52 -13.28
C VAL A 91 1.12 3.89 -12.35
N ARG A 92 0.02 3.14 -12.39
CA ARG A 92 -1.15 3.26 -11.51
C ARG A 92 -1.16 2.20 -10.41
N PHE A 93 -0.47 1.08 -10.65
CA PHE A 93 -0.40 -0.06 -9.72
C PHE A 93 1.05 -0.37 -9.34
N SER A 94 1.55 0.24 -8.27
CA SER A 94 2.95 0.06 -7.83
C SER A 94 3.13 -1.09 -6.83
N ASP A 95 4.15 -1.91 -7.07
CA ASP A 95 4.62 -2.95 -6.15
C ASP A 95 5.71 -2.48 -5.18
N VAL A 96 6.32 -1.34 -5.48
CA VAL A 96 7.46 -0.77 -4.75
C VAL A 96 7.02 0.40 -3.89
N ILE A 97 6.17 1.28 -4.43
CA ILE A 97 5.72 2.49 -3.76
C ILE A 97 4.36 2.22 -3.11
N GLY A 98 4.30 2.44 -1.79
CA GLY A 98 3.07 2.31 -1.00
C GLY A 98 2.29 3.61 -0.85
N GLY A 99 1.17 3.53 -0.15
CA GLY A 99 0.37 4.69 0.24
C GLY A 99 1.07 5.61 1.26
N GLN A 100 0.47 6.78 1.51
CA GLN A 100 0.96 7.79 2.47
C GLN A 100 -0.01 7.94 3.64
N CYS A 101 0.51 7.90 4.86
CA CYS A 101 -0.29 7.97 6.09
C CYS A 101 0.16 9.10 7.04
N THR A 102 1.00 10.02 6.57
CA THR A 102 1.51 11.10 7.42
C THR A 102 0.44 12.18 7.61
N ASP A 103 0.44 12.82 8.77
CA ASP A 103 -0.25 14.10 9.02
C ASP A 103 0.13 15.16 7.98
N THR A 104 1.32 15.01 7.39
CA THR A 104 1.81 15.93 6.38
C THR A 104 1.12 15.83 5.03
N LYS A 105 0.53 14.67 4.75
CA LYS A 105 -0.13 14.35 3.49
C LYS A 105 -1.62 14.07 3.67
N ILE A 106 -2.10 13.89 4.89
CA ILE A 106 -3.48 13.48 5.16
C ILE A 106 -4.07 14.35 6.28
N LYS A 107 -5.16 15.05 5.95
CA LYS A 107 -5.91 15.91 6.85
C LYS A 107 -6.54 15.09 7.97
N GLY A 108 -6.29 15.52 9.20
CA GLY A 108 -6.86 14.89 10.39
C GLY A 108 -6.14 13.60 10.83
N ASN A 109 -5.03 13.23 10.18
CA ASN A 109 -4.10 12.25 10.72
C ASN A 109 -3.33 12.86 11.89
N ASP A 110 -3.11 12.01 12.90
CA ASP A 110 -2.41 12.37 14.12
C ASP A 110 -1.24 11.39 14.33
N PRO A 111 -0.02 11.87 14.60
CA PRO A 111 1.13 11.00 14.83
C PRO A 111 0.93 9.98 15.97
N THR A 112 0.08 10.34 16.95
CA THR A 112 -0.21 9.55 18.15
C THR A 112 -1.53 8.80 18.06
N ASN A 113 -2.58 9.39 17.47
CA ASN A 113 -3.96 8.87 17.48
C ASN A 113 -4.35 8.07 16.22
N GLY A 114 -3.39 7.79 15.35
CA GLY A 114 -3.65 7.05 14.12
C GLY A 114 -4.16 7.94 12.99
N GLY A 115 -4.44 7.32 11.85
CA GLY A 115 -4.80 8.06 10.64
C GLY A 115 -5.19 7.18 9.46
N ALA A 116 -5.70 7.84 8.42
CA ALA A 116 -6.00 7.22 7.13
C ALA A 116 -4.72 7.12 6.28
N CYS A 117 -4.67 6.14 5.38
CA CYS A 117 -3.57 5.96 4.44
C CYS A 117 -4.06 6.17 3.01
N ALA A 118 -3.65 7.26 2.34
CA ALA A 118 -4.01 7.45 0.94
C ALA A 118 -3.32 6.38 0.08
N PRO A 119 -4.07 5.60 -0.71
CA PRO A 119 -3.52 4.57 -1.58
C PRO A 119 -2.74 5.18 -2.74
N PHE A 120 -1.80 4.42 -3.32
CA PHE A 120 -0.93 4.90 -4.39
C PHE A 120 -1.72 5.50 -5.57
N ARG A 121 -2.83 4.86 -5.97
CA ARG A 121 -3.78 5.38 -6.97
C ARG A 121 -4.24 6.79 -6.65
N ARG A 122 -4.69 7.05 -5.41
CA ARG A 122 -5.13 8.38 -4.97
C ARG A 122 -3.99 9.40 -5.03
N LEU A 123 -2.77 9.04 -4.60
CA LEU A 123 -1.64 9.98 -4.57
C LEU A 123 -1.36 10.61 -5.93
N PHE A 124 -1.62 9.86 -6.99
CA PHE A 124 -1.33 10.25 -8.36
C PHE A 124 -2.59 10.45 -9.21
N LEU A 125 -3.75 10.66 -8.60
CA LEU A 125 -5.01 10.96 -9.30
C LEU A 125 -4.79 12.06 -10.36
N CYS A 126 -5.39 11.88 -11.54
CA CYS A 126 -5.36 12.88 -12.62
C CYS A 126 -6.33 14.04 -12.35
N ASP A 127 -5.96 14.91 -11.43
CA ASP A 127 -6.74 16.07 -10.97
C ASP A 127 -6.01 17.41 -11.16
N GLN A 128 -4.95 17.43 -11.97
CA GLN A 128 -4.05 18.57 -12.05
C GLN A 128 -4.75 19.81 -12.65
N ASN A 129 -5.60 19.62 -13.66
CA ASN A 129 -6.39 20.70 -14.26
C ASN A 129 -7.27 21.41 -13.24
N LEU A 130 -7.85 20.65 -12.30
CA LEU A 130 -8.69 21.22 -11.24
C LEU A 130 -7.91 22.20 -10.34
N SER A 131 -6.62 21.97 -10.11
CA SER A 131 -5.79 22.88 -9.30
C SER A 131 -5.44 24.19 -10.04
N HIS A 132 -5.66 24.25 -11.35
CA HIS A 132 -5.34 25.39 -12.21
C HIS A 132 -6.54 26.03 -12.87
N MET A 133 -7.75 25.51 -12.61
CA MET A 133 -8.98 26.11 -13.10
C MET A 133 -9.16 27.52 -12.54
N ASP A 134 -9.56 28.44 -13.41
CA ASP A 134 -9.77 29.85 -13.08
C ASP A 134 -11.19 30.04 -12.55
N GLU A 135 -11.32 30.41 -11.28
CA GLU A 135 -12.62 30.63 -10.65
C GLU A 135 -13.42 31.74 -11.34
N ASN A 136 -12.78 32.66 -12.07
CA ASN A 136 -13.45 33.74 -12.78
C ASN A 136 -14.11 33.29 -14.08
N LYS A 137 -13.69 32.15 -14.60
CA LYS A 137 -14.20 31.54 -15.84
C LYS A 137 -15.25 30.46 -15.56
N ILE A 138 -15.33 29.99 -14.31
CA ILE A 138 -16.27 28.97 -13.87
C ILE A 138 -17.27 29.60 -12.89
N ASN A 139 -18.43 29.99 -13.40
CA ASN A 139 -19.49 30.63 -12.63
C ASN A 139 -20.83 29.88 -12.69
N ASN A 140 -20.87 28.72 -13.33
CA ASN A 140 -22.08 27.92 -13.54
C ASN A 140 -21.79 26.41 -13.43
N THR A 141 -22.85 25.61 -13.40
CA THR A 141 -22.78 24.16 -13.24
C THR A 141 -22.17 23.46 -14.46
N HIS A 142 -22.36 24.00 -15.66
CA HIS A 142 -21.88 23.44 -16.92
C HIS A 142 -20.35 23.49 -17.04
N ASN A 143 -19.74 24.65 -16.75
CA ASN A 143 -18.30 24.83 -16.81
C ASN A 143 -17.58 24.02 -15.71
N LEU A 144 -18.22 23.88 -14.53
CA LEU A 144 -17.69 23.00 -13.49
C LEU A 144 -17.76 21.54 -13.93
N LEU A 145 -18.89 21.11 -14.50
CA LEU A 145 -19.05 19.75 -15.01
C LEU A 145 -17.98 19.41 -16.06
N LEU A 146 -17.70 20.33 -16.97
CA LEU A 146 -16.66 20.18 -18.00
C LEU A 146 -15.29 19.82 -17.39
N GLU A 147 -14.80 20.62 -16.43
CA GLU A 147 -13.49 20.40 -15.79
C GLU A 147 -13.43 19.08 -15.00
N VAL A 148 -14.54 18.72 -14.34
CA VAL A 148 -14.63 17.46 -13.59
C VAL A 148 -14.68 16.26 -14.53
N CYS A 149 -15.40 16.35 -15.66
CA CYS A 149 -15.42 15.31 -16.68
C CYS A 149 -14.06 15.14 -17.36
N LEU A 150 -13.27 16.22 -17.56
CA LEU A 150 -11.88 16.10 -18.01
C LEU A 150 -11.04 15.31 -17.01
N ALA A 151 -11.05 15.68 -15.73
CA ALA A 151 -10.30 14.95 -14.69
C ALA A 151 -10.70 13.46 -14.65
N ALA A 152 -12.00 13.19 -14.66
CA ALA A 152 -12.56 11.84 -14.69
C ALA A 152 -12.13 11.05 -15.93
N LYS A 153 -12.27 11.62 -17.14
CA LYS A 153 -11.91 10.95 -18.39
C LYS A 153 -10.44 10.52 -18.40
N TYR A 154 -9.53 11.43 -18.09
CA TYR A 154 -8.09 11.15 -18.17
C TYR A 154 -7.62 10.25 -17.01
N GLU A 155 -8.23 10.34 -15.83
CA GLU A 155 -8.02 9.34 -14.76
C GLU A 155 -8.44 7.94 -15.23
N GLY A 156 -9.63 7.83 -15.82
CA GLY A 156 -10.17 6.58 -16.34
C GLY A 156 -9.31 5.96 -17.44
N GLN A 157 -8.87 6.78 -18.38
CA GLN A 157 -7.90 6.40 -19.41
C GLN A 157 -6.60 5.87 -18.81
N SER A 158 -6.02 6.59 -17.84
CA SER A 158 -4.76 6.17 -17.20
C SER A 158 -4.85 4.82 -16.50
N ILE A 159 -5.97 4.55 -15.79
CA ILE A 159 -6.24 3.26 -15.14
C ILE A 159 -6.41 2.16 -16.18
N THR A 160 -7.23 2.41 -17.20
CA THR A 160 -7.56 1.44 -18.23
C THR A 160 -6.33 1.00 -19.02
N GLN A 161 -5.43 1.93 -19.34
CA GLN A 161 -4.20 1.62 -20.08
C GLN A 161 -3.16 0.85 -19.26
N ASP A 162 -3.09 1.07 -17.94
CA ASP A 162 -2.13 0.38 -17.08
C ASP A 162 -2.66 -0.97 -16.56
N TYR A 163 -3.98 -1.14 -16.46
CA TYR A 163 -4.63 -2.33 -15.90
C TYR A 163 -4.28 -3.66 -16.63
N PRO A 164 -4.18 -3.74 -17.98
CA PRO A 164 -3.76 -4.96 -18.65
C PRO A 164 -2.36 -5.43 -18.24
N LYS A 165 -1.42 -4.50 -18.04
CA LYS A 165 -0.05 -4.82 -17.58
C LYS A 165 -0.08 -5.38 -16.17
N TYR A 166 -0.89 -4.76 -15.32
CA TYR A 166 -1.17 -5.24 -13.97
C TYR A 166 -1.75 -6.66 -14.01
N ARG A 167 -2.84 -6.90 -14.74
CA ARG A 167 -3.47 -8.23 -14.87
C ARG A 167 -2.49 -9.30 -15.39
N ALA A 168 -1.72 -8.99 -16.43
CA ALA A 168 -0.74 -9.91 -17.02
C ALA A 168 0.37 -10.30 -16.04
N THR A 169 0.71 -9.41 -15.11
CA THR A 169 1.75 -9.65 -14.11
C THR A 169 1.22 -10.48 -12.93
N TYR A 170 -0.04 -10.29 -12.54
CA TYR A 170 -0.55 -10.84 -11.27
C TYR A 170 -1.49 -12.03 -11.40
N ASN A 171 -2.03 -12.35 -12.60
CA ASN A 171 -3.02 -13.43 -12.91
C ASN A 171 -4.33 -13.40 -12.09
N ASP A 172 -4.27 -13.08 -10.81
CA ASP A 172 -5.33 -12.79 -9.85
C ASP A 172 -5.33 -11.28 -9.55
N SER A 173 -6.12 -10.50 -10.27
CA SER A 173 -6.37 -9.11 -9.88
C SER A 173 -7.37 -9.08 -8.71
N PRO A 174 -7.00 -8.56 -7.51
CA PRO A 174 -7.92 -8.45 -6.38
C PRO A 174 -9.13 -7.59 -6.69
N SER A 175 -8.87 -6.48 -7.39
CA SER A 175 -9.86 -5.48 -7.74
C SER A 175 -9.99 -5.44 -9.26
N LYS A 176 -11.19 -5.74 -9.73
CA LYS A 176 -11.57 -5.58 -11.13
C LYS A 176 -11.38 -4.14 -11.59
N MET A 177 -11.18 -3.93 -12.88
CA MET A 177 -10.98 -2.59 -13.45
C MET A 177 -12.12 -1.64 -13.04
N CYS A 178 -13.37 -2.12 -13.11
CA CYS A 178 -14.54 -1.36 -12.68
C CYS A 178 -14.47 -0.92 -11.21
N THR A 179 -13.88 -1.74 -10.32
CA THR A 179 -13.66 -1.40 -8.91
C THR A 179 -12.61 -0.29 -8.76
N MET A 180 -11.54 -0.31 -9.57
CA MET A 180 -10.52 0.74 -9.56
C MET A 180 -11.08 2.08 -10.06
N LEU A 181 -11.89 2.04 -11.11
CA LEU A 181 -12.62 3.21 -11.61
C LEU A 181 -13.61 3.73 -10.56
N ALA A 182 -14.33 2.85 -9.86
CA ALA A 182 -15.22 3.22 -8.75
C ALA A 182 -14.50 3.93 -7.59
N ARG A 183 -13.30 3.47 -7.23
CA ARG A 183 -12.47 4.11 -6.20
C ARG A 183 -11.99 5.49 -6.63
N SER A 184 -11.53 5.66 -7.88
CA SER A 184 -11.15 6.97 -8.40
C SER A 184 -12.34 7.92 -8.56
N PHE A 185 -13.49 7.43 -9.01
CA PHE A 185 -14.73 8.19 -9.06
C PHE A 185 -15.15 8.73 -7.68
N ALA A 186 -15.09 7.88 -6.65
CA ALA A 186 -15.41 8.28 -5.28
C ALA A 186 -14.42 9.31 -4.72
N ASP A 187 -13.13 9.19 -5.03
CA ASP A 187 -12.13 10.18 -4.63
C ASP A 187 -12.31 11.52 -5.36
N ILE A 188 -12.65 11.51 -6.66
CA ILE A 188 -13.02 12.73 -7.39
C ILE A 188 -14.26 13.36 -6.73
N GLY A 189 -15.26 12.56 -6.37
CA GLY A 189 -16.44 13.03 -5.66
C GLY A 189 -16.10 13.70 -4.34
N ASP A 190 -15.17 13.14 -3.55
CA ASP A 190 -14.74 13.76 -2.30
C ASP A 190 -13.93 15.04 -2.49
N ILE A 191 -13.18 15.17 -3.58
CA ILE A 191 -12.53 16.44 -3.95
C ILE A 191 -13.60 17.49 -4.21
N ILE A 192 -14.57 17.18 -5.08
CA ILE A 192 -15.62 18.15 -5.44
C ILE A 192 -16.52 18.49 -4.27
N ARG A 193 -16.73 17.57 -3.32
CA ARG A 193 -17.54 17.81 -2.11
C ARG A 193 -16.78 18.43 -0.94
N GLY A 194 -15.46 18.61 -1.05
CA GLY A 194 -14.63 19.19 0.02
C GLY A 194 -14.43 18.24 1.20
N ARG A 195 -14.56 16.93 0.93
CA ARG A 195 -14.45 15.82 1.89
C ARG A 195 -13.11 15.08 1.77
N ASP A 196 -12.36 15.30 0.70
CA ASP A 196 -11.07 14.68 0.46
C ASP A 196 -10.07 14.99 1.58
N LEU A 197 -9.43 13.95 2.08
CA LEU A 197 -8.47 13.98 3.17
C LEU A 197 -7.05 14.25 2.67
N TYR A 198 -6.77 14.11 1.37
CA TYR A 198 -5.41 14.24 0.86
C TYR A 198 -4.96 15.71 0.78
N ILE A 199 -3.80 16.01 1.38
CA ILE A 199 -3.19 17.34 1.39
C ILE A 199 -2.21 17.44 0.21
N ARG A 200 -2.61 18.24 -0.79
CA ARG A 200 -1.73 18.60 -1.93
C ARG A 200 -0.65 19.59 -1.51
N ASN A 201 -1.04 20.61 -0.75
CA ASN A 201 -0.15 21.64 -0.24
C ASN A 201 -0.59 22.09 1.17
N LYS A 202 0.33 22.00 2.14
CA LYS A 202 0.08 22.36 3.54
C LYS A 202 -0.20 23.84 3.79
N LYS A 203 0.37 24.73 2.98
CA LYS A 203 0.30 26.18 3.21
C LYS A 203 -0.96 26.79 2.62
N LYS A 204 -1.37 26.31 1.45
CA LYS A 204 -2.50 26.84 0.70
C LYS A 204 -3.05 25.78 -0.26
N ASP A 205 -4.25 25.29 0.01
CA ASP A 205 -4.92 24.37 -0.90
C ASP A 205 -5.69 25.17 -1.95
N LYS A 206 -4.98 25.55 -3.03
CA LYS A 206 -5.53 26.34 -4.13
C LYS A 206 -6.78 25.69 -4.74
N LEU A 207 -6.82 24.35 -4.82
CA LEU A 207 -7.96 23.63 -5.37
C LEU A 207 -9.22 23.85 -4.53
N GLU A 208 -9.12 23.62 -3.21
CA GLU A 208 -10.27 23.78 -2.32
C GLU A 208 -10.75 25.25 -2.25
N GLU A 209 -9.83 26.21 -2.24
CA GLU A 209 -10.19 27.64 -2.35
C GLU A 209 -10.92 27.97 -3.65
N ASN A 210 -10.46 27.44 -4.77
CA ASN A 210 -11.11 27.65 -6.07
C ASN A 210 -12.50 27.03 -6.09
N LEU A 211 -12.66 25.81 -5.57
CA LEU A 211 -13.98 25.17 -5.43
C LEU A 211 -14.92 26.00 -4.57
N GLN A 212 -14.49 26.48 -3.40
CA GLN A 212 -15.31 27.36 -2.55
C GLN A 212 -15.79 28.61 -3.29
N LYS A 213 -14.91 29.28 -4.04
CA LYS A 213 -15.27 30.48 -4.83
C LYS A 213 -16.24 30.15 -5.96
N ILE A 214 -16.04 29.03 -6.65
CA ILE A 214 -16.92 28.58 -7.74
C ILE A 214 -18.31 28.25 -7.20
N PHE A 215 -18.40 27.49 -6.11
CA PHE A 215 -19.68 27.17 -5.49
C PHE A 215 -20.38 28.40 -4.91
N ALA A 216 -19.63 29.42 -4.46
CA ALA A 216 -20.23 30.71 -4.11
C ALA A 216 -20.90 31.39 -5.31
N LYS A 217 -20.29 31.32 -6.50
CA LYS A 217 -20.86 31.87 -7.75
C LYS A 217 -22.06 31.06 -8.21
N ILE A 218 -21.96 29.73 -8.20
CA ILE A 218 -23.09 28.83 -8.50
C ILE A 218 -24.27 29.15 -7.58
N HIS A 219 -24.05 29.20 -6.26
CA HIS A 219 -25.07 29.57 -5.28
C HIS A 219 -25.71 30.92 -5.57
N GLY A 220 -24.92 31.93 -5.94
CA GLY A 220 -25.42 33.27 -6.29
C GLY A 220 -26.34 33.29 -7.51
N ASN A 221 -26.16 32.34 -8.43
CA ASN A 221 -26.92 32.19 -9.67
C ASN A 221 -28.13 31.26 -9.55
N LEU A 222 -28.30 30.57 -8.41
CA LEU A 222 -29.51 29.78 -8.13
C LEU A 222 -30.73 30.69 -7.98
N LYS A 223 -31.87 30.18 -8.42
CA LYS A 223 -33.18 30.83 -8.30
C LYS A 223 -33.86 30.33 -7.02
N ASP A 224 -34.69 29.30 -7.14
CA ASP A 224 -35.58 28.84 -6.07
C ASP A 224 -34.78 28.07 -5.00
N ALA A 225 -33.68 27.44 -5.40
CA ALA A 225 -32.81 26.67 -4.52
C ALA A 225 -31.87 27.52 -3.64
N ARG A 226 -31.70 28.82 -3.91
CA ARG A 226 -30.70 29.67 -3.22
C ARG A 226 -30.90 29.74 -1.71
N THR A 227 -32.14 29.91 -1.26
CA THR A 227 -32.46 29.98 0.17
C THR A 227 -32.20 28.65 0.88
N HIS A 228 -32.45 27.53 0.19
CA HIS A 228 -32.21 26.18 0.69
C HIS A 228 -30.71 25.95 0.98
N TYR A 229 -29.84 26.40 0.08
CA TYR A 229 -28.38 26.20 0.18
C TYR A 229 -27.61 27.32 0.89
N SER A 230 -28.30 28.16 1.67
CA SER A 230 -27.66 29.27 2.38
C SER A 230 -26.67 28.79 3.45
N ASP A 231 -25.38 29.06 3.23
CA ASP A 231 -24.27 28.66 4.11
C ASP A 231 -23.46 29.86 4.61
N THR A 232 -23.36 30.00 5.93
CA THR A 232 -22.58 31.07 6.59
C THR A 232 -21.08 30.82 6.51
N ASP A 233 -20.67 29.56 6.46
CA ASP A 233 -19.27 29.17 6.50
C ASP A 233 -18.63 29.20 5.11
N LYS A 234 -19.45 29.48 4.07
CA LYS A 234 -19.06 29.58 2.65
C LYS A 234 -18.31 28.34 2.12
N ASN A 235 -18.55 27.19 2.74
CA ASN A 235 -18.03 25.90 2.28
C ASN A 235 -18.99 25.22 1.30
N TYR A 236 -20.28 25.56 1.38
CA TYR A 236 -21.37 25.10 0.55
C TYR A 236 -21.50 23.57 0.52
N TYR A 237 -21.19 22.88 1.63
CA TYR A 237 -21.13 21.41 1.66
C TYR A 237 -22.40 20.74 1.13
N GLN A 238 -23.58 21.22 1.53
CA GLN A 238 -24.85 20.68 1.05
C GLN A 238 -25.04 20.90 -0.47
N LEU A 239 -24.78 22.12 -0.96
CA LEU A 239 -24.83 22.41 -2.41
C LEU A 239 -23.84 21.57 -3.21
N ARG A 240 -22.63 21.34 -2.68
CA ARG A 240 -21.60 20.51 -3.32
C ARG A 240 -22.00 19.03 -3.37
N GLU A 241 -22.60 18.53 -2.29
CA GLU A 241 -23.14 17.15 -2.21
C GLU A 241 -24.28 16.94 -3.23
N ASP A 242 -25.21 17.88 -3.32
CA ASP A 242 -26.35 17.78 -4.25
C ASP A 242 -25.93 18.03 -5.70
N TRP A 243 -24.96 18.92 -5.95
CA TRP A 243 -24.35 19.09 -7.27
C TRP A 243 -23.65 17.81 -7.74
N TRP A 244 -22.89 17.15 -6.87
CA TRP A 244 -22.27 15.86 -7.21
C TRP A 244 -23.36 14.85 -7.56
N THR A 245 -24.38 14.71 -6.71
CA THR A 245 -25.50 13.79 -6.93
C THR A 245 -26.19 14.01 -8.29
N ALA A 246 -26.44 15.26 -8.67
CA ALA A 246 -27.06 15.61 -9.96
C ALA A 246 -26.19 15.23 -11.17
N ASN A 247 -24.86 15.26 -11.02
CA ASN A 247 -23.91 15.16 -12.13
C ASN A 247 -23.11 13.85 -12.19
N ARG A 248 -23.18 13.03 -11.12
CA ARG A 248 -22.37 11.81 -10.96
C ARG A 248 -22.52 10.82 -12.10
N ALA A 249 -23.68 10.74 -12.75
CA ALA A 249 -23.92 9.89 -13.93
C ALA A 249 -23.03 10.28 -15.12
N THR A 250 -23.01 11.57 -15.48
CA THR A 250 -22.17 12.10 -16.57
C THR A 250 -20.68 11.99 -16.24
N ILE A 251 -20.32 12.13 -14.97
CA ILE A 251 -18.93 11.96 -14.51
C ILE A 251 -18.51 10.48 -14.55
N TRP A 252 -19.41 9.56 -14.20
CA TRP A 252 -19.20 8.12 -14.34
C TRP A 252 -19.04 7.72 -15.81
N GLU A 253 -19.82 8.34 -16.69
CA GLU A 253 -19.64 8.18 -18.12
C GLU A 253 -18.22 8.59 -18.54
N ALA A 254 -17.76 9.78 -18.13
CA ALA A 254 -16.42 10.26 -18.45
C ALA A 254 -15.32 9.30 -18.00
N ILE A 255 -15.33 8.84 -16.74
CA ILE A 255 -14.27 7.95 -16.20
C ILE A 255 -14.26 6.55 -16.83
N THR A 256 -15.34 6.16 -17.50
CA THR A 256 -15.48 4.82 -18.09
C THR A 256 -15.37 4.79 -19.62
N CYS A 257 -15.01 5.90 -20.27
CA CYS A 257 -15.00 6.00 -21.73
C CYS A 257 -14.22 4.90 -22.46
N GLU A 258 -13.06 4.53 -21.93
CA GLU A 258 -12.18 3.49 -22.47
C GLU A 258 -12.31 2.14 -21.75
N ALA A 259 -13.14 2.05 -20.71
CA ALA A 259 -13.29 0.81 -19.96
C ALA A 259 -13.85 -0.31 -20.88
N GLY A 260 -13.27 -1.51 -20.82
CA GLY A 260 -13.80 -2.70 -21.48
C GLY A 260 -13.32 -4.01 -20.87
N GLY A 261 -14.11 -5.08 -21.01
CA GLY A 261 -13.70 -6.44 -20.65
C GLY A 261 -13.78 -6.81 -19.17
N ASP A 262 -14.51 -6.04 -18.35
CA ASP A 262 -14.71 -6.34 -16.92
C ASP A 262 -16.12 -5.97 -16.45
N LYS A 263 -16.54 -6.53 -15.31
CA LYS A 263 -17.86 -6.31 -14.70
C LYS A 263 -17.72 -5.65 -13.33
N TYR A 264 -18.64 -4.73 -12.99
CA TYR A 264 -18.74 -4.26 -11.61
C TYR A 264 -19.12 -5.42 -10.69
N PHE A 265 -18.59 -5.48 -9.46
CA PHE A 265 -18.63 -6.70 -8.64
C PHE A 265 -20.01 -7.00 -8.03
N ARG A 266 -20.89 -6.01 -7.91
CA ARG A 266 -22.29 -6.20 -7.49
C ARG A 266 -23.26 -6.08 -8.66
N ALA A 267 -24.35 -6.84 -8.56
CA ALA A 267 -25.50 -6.70 -9.44
C ALA A 267 -26.32 -5.49 -8.97
N THR A 268 -26.03 -4.33 -9.54
CA THR A 268 -26.67 -3.07 -9.16
C THR A 268 -27.51 -2.46 -10.26
N CYS A 269 -27.33 -2.90 -11.52
CA CYS A 269 -28.03 -2.36 -12.67
C CYS A 269 -29.46 -2.88 -12.77
N GLY A 270 -30.40 -2.00 -13.15
CA GLY A 270 -31.82 -2.30 -13.25
C GLY A 270 -32.57 -2.14 -11.91
N GLY A 271 -33.82 -2.59 -11.90
CA GLY A 271 -34.69 -2.55 -10.72
C GLY A 271 -34.31 -3.58 -9.66
N SER A 272 -34.78 -3.38 -8.43
CA SER A 272 -34.51 -4.27 -7.28
C SER A 272 -34.99 -5.71 -7.48
N GLU A 273 -35.98 -5.94 -8.35
CA GLU A 273 -36.57 -7.25 -8.62
C GLU A 273 -35.73 -8.11 -9.58
N SER A 274 -34.90 -7.49 -10.42
CA SER A 274 -34.06 -8.20 -11.39
C SER A 274 -32.72 -7.48 -11.59
N PRO A 275 -31.88 -7.38 -10.55
CA PRO A 275 -30.60 -6.69 -10.65
C PRO A 275 -29.64 -7.46 -11.57
N SER A 276 -28.81 -6.71 -12.28
CA SER A 276 -27.79 -7.26 -13.18
C SER A 276 -26.44 -6.59 -12.96
N MET A 277 -25.38 -7.28 -13.38
CA MET A 277 -24.01 -6.78 -13.33
C MET A 277 -23.80 -5.80 -14.49
N ALA A 278 -23.13 -4.67 -14.25
CA ALA A 278 -22.63 -3.82 -15.33
C ALA A 278 -21.61 -4.61 -16.18
N ARG A 279 -21.76 -4.62 -17.51
CA ARG A 279 -20.91 -5.42 -18.42
C ARG A 279 -20.15 -4.56 -19.41
N ASP A 280 -20.84 -3.61 -20.06
CA ASP A 280 -20.25 -2.79 -21.11
C ASP A 280 -19.70 -1.50 -20.54
N LYS A 281 -18.38 -1.33 -20.64
CA LYS A 281 -17.65 -0.18 -20.07
C LYS A 281 -17.91 0.08 -18.60
N CYS A 282 -18.21 -0.95 -17.80
CA CYS A 282 -18.60 -0.76 -16.40
C CYS A 282 -19.84 0.16 -16.22
N ARG A 283 -20.78 0.17 -17.17
CA ARG A 283 -22.01 0.97 -17.11
C ARG A 283 -23.26 0.08 -16.98
N CYS A 284 -24.30 0.66 -16.38
CA CYS A 284 -25.66 0.16 -16.53
C CYS A 284 -26.32 0.85 -17.74
N ASP A 285 -27.48 0.35 -18.15
CA ASP A 285 -28.31 1.06 -19.11
C ASP A 285 -28.85 2.37 -18.52
N GLY A 286 -28.88 3.43 -19.34
CA GLY A 286 -29.31 4.77 -18.93
C GLY A 286 -28.33 5.49 -17.98
N ASP A 287 -28.86 6.41 -17.16
CA ASP A 287 -28.07 7.26 -16.27
C ASP A 287 -27.70 6.58 -14.93
N GLN A 288 -27.92 5.27 -14.81
CA GLN A 288 -27.64 4.54 -13.58
C GLN A 288 -26.14 4.25 -13.43
N VAL A 289 -25.54 4.75 -12.34
CA VAL A 289 -24.17 4.43 -11.95
C VAL A 289 -24.17 3.14 -11.13
N PRO A 290 -23.39 2.11 -11.49
CA PRO A 290 -23.40 0.81 -10.82
C PRO A 290 -22.73 0.81 -9.44
N THR A 291 -21.93 1.82 -9.12
CA THR A 291 -21.21 1.94 -7.85
C THR A 291 -21.84 2.99 -6.94
N TYR A 292 -21.72 2.79 -5.63
CA TYR A 292 -22.14 3.70 -4.59
C TYR A 292 -21.00 4.05 -3.62
N PHE A 293 -19.75 3.70 -3.99
CA PHE A 293 -18.55 4.04 -3.22
C PHE A 293 -18.40 5.53 -2.96
N ASP A 294 -18.91 6.40 -3.82
CA ASP A 294 -18.92 7.84 -3.58
C ASP A 294 -19.78 8.25 -2.37
N TYR A 295 -20.62 7.37 -1.81
CA TYR A 295 -21.34 7.61 -0.55
C TYR A 295 -20.78 6.82 0.64
N VAL A 296 -19.60 6.23 0.50
CA VAL A 296 -18.84 5.56 1.57
C VAL A 296 -17.76 6.53 2.08
N PRO A 297 -17.56 6.73 3.40
CA PRO A 297 -16.51 7.61 3.92
C PRO A 297 -15.11 7.27 3.37
N GLN A 298 -14.35 8.27 2.94
CA GLN A 298 -13.05 8.09 2.26
C GLN A 298 -12.06 7.22 3.04
N PHE A 299 -11.98 7.41 4.37
CA PHE A 299 -11.12 6.61 5.23
C PHE A 299 -11.41 5.11 5.11
N LEU A 300 -12.69 4.72 5.15
CA LEU A 300 -13.09 3.32 5.05
C LEU A 300 -12.72 2.73 3.69
N ARG A 301 -12.95 3.48 2.60
CA ARG A 301 -12.56 3.05 1.24
C ARG A 301 -11.06 2.84 1.11
N TRP A 302 -10.27 3.76 1.67
CA TRP A 302 -8.81 3.64 1.63
C TRP A 302 -8.29 2.50 2.50
N PHE A 303 -8.94 2.20 3.64
CA PHE A 303 -8.56 1.07 4.48
C PHE A 303 -8.87 -0.27 3.81
N GLU A 304 -10.02 -0.36 3.13
CA GLU A 304 -10.36 -1.51 2.30
C GLU A 304 -9.39 -1.67 1.12
N GLU A 305 -9.11 -0.61 0.36
CA GLU A 305 -8.15 -0.63 -0.73
C GLU A 305 -6.74 -1.03 -0.24
N TRP A 306 -6.31 -0.51 0.90
CA TRP A 306 -5.04 -0.88 1.54
C TRP A 306 -4.97 -2.38 1.85
N ALA A 307 -6.05 -2.97 2.37
CA ALA A 307 -6.07 -4.38 2.76
C ALA A 307 -5.94 -5.31 1.54
N GLU A 308 -6.67 -5.02 0.46
CA GLU A 308 -6.53 -5.77 -0.79
C GLU A 308 -5.11 -5.68 -1.36
N ASP A 309 -4.56 -4.46 -1.36
CA ASP A 309 -3.23 -4.20 -1.91
C ASP A 309 -2.14 -4.87 -1.06
N PHE A 310 -2.32 -4.90 0.28
CA PHE A 310 -1.47 -5.65 1.21
C PHE A 310 -1.49 -7.15 0.90
N CYS A 311 -2.68 -7.75 0.83
CA CYS A 311 -2.84 -9.19 0.63
C CYS A 311 -2.20 -9.65 -0.69
N ARG A 312 -2.42 -8.87 -1.77
CA ARG A 312 -1.78 -9.10 -3.06
C ARG A 312 -0.25 -9.02 -2.98
N LYS A 313 0.29 -7.93 -2.44
CA LYS A 313 1.73 -7.71 -2.33
C LYS A 313 2.38 -8.76 -1.44
N LYS A 314 1.70 -9.19 -0.38
CA LYS A 314 2.17 -10.25 0.51
C LYS A 314 2.32 -11.57 -0.24
N LYS A 315 1.29 -12.00 -1.00
CA LYS A 315 1.35 -13.22 -1.81
C LYS A 315 2.57 -13.21 -2.74
N LYS A 316 2.78 -12.13 -3.49
CA LYS A 316 3.92 -12.04 -4.42
C LYS A 316 5.27 -12.05 -3.73
N LYS A 317 5.38 -11.36 -2.59
CA LYS A 317 6.63 -11.34 -1.82
C LYS A 317 6.94 -12.72 -1.24
N LEU A 318 5.95 -13.48 -0.77
CA LEU A 318 6.13 -14.85 -0.29
C LEU A 318 6.60 -15.80 -1.41
N GLU A 319 5.99 -15.73 -2.60
CA GLU A 319 6.43 -16.49 -3.78
C GLU A 319 7.92 -16.21 -4.13
N ASN A 320 8.31 -14.93 -4.08
CA ASN A 320 9.71 -14.55 -4.31
C ASN A 320 10.62 -15.07 -3.20
N LEU A 321 10.23 -14.95 -1.93
CA LEU A 321 11.02 -15.46 -0.81
C LEU A 321 11.24 -16.97 -0.91
N ASP A 322 10.21 -17.73 -1.27
CA ASP A 322 10.32 -19.17 -1.49
C ASP A 322 11.28 -19.51 -2.61
N THR A 323 11.14 -18.85 -3.76
CA THR A 323 12.06 -19.05 -4.88
C THR A 323 13.51 -18.76 -4.48
N GLN A 324 13.74 -17.63 -3.80
CA GLN A 324 15.10 -17.22 -3.44
C GLN A 324 15.69 -17.99 -2.26
N CYS A 325 14.88 -18.41 -1.29
CA CYS A 325 15.33 -19.02 -0.02
C CYS A 325 15.15 -20.54 0.06
N ARG A 326 14.23 -21.14 -0.72
CA ARG A 326 13.86 -22.56 -0.69
C ARG A 326 13.79 -23.22 -2.07
N GLY A 327 14.04 -22.46 -3.15
CA GLY A 327 14.06 -22.97 -4.52
C GLY A 327 15.25 -23.89 -4.84
N VAL A 328 15.60 -23.97 -6.12
CA VAL A 328 16.74 -24.78 -6.59
C VAL A 328 18.02 -23.96 -6.71
N ASP A 329 19.16 -24.61 -6.50
CA ASP A 329 20.48 -24.05 -6.75
C ASP A 329 20.88 -24.17 -8.24
N GLY A 330 22.08 -23.68 -8.59
CA GLY A 330 22.59 -23.72 -9.97
C GLY A 330 22.83 -25.13 -10.52
N THR A 331 22.74 -26.16 -9.68
CA THR A 331 22.83 -27.58 -10.08
C THR A 331 21.45 -28.24 -10.20
N GLY A 332 20.37 -27.50 -9.94
CA GLY A 332 19.00 -28.00 -9.96
C GLY A 332 18.56 -28.71 -8.68
N LYS A 333 19.34 -28.64 -7.59
CA LYS A 333 18.98 -29.25 -6.30
C LYS A 333 18.31 -28.25 -5.39
N GLU A 334 17.29 -28.69 -4.65
CA GLU A 334 16.66 -27.87 -3.60
C GLU A 334 17.69 -27.39 -2.57
N ARG A 335 17.48 -26.18 -2.06
CA ARG A 335 18.33 -25.57 -1.03
C ARG A 335 17.51 -25.05 0.13
N TYR A 336 18.14 -24.91 1.29
CA TYR A 336 17.54 -24.26 2.45
C TYR A 336 18.45 -23.14 2.93
N CYS A 337 18.03 -21.89 2.68
CA CYS A 337 18.83 -20.71 2.99
C CYS A 337 18.31 -19.94 4.20
N SER A 338 19.19 -19.25 4.93
CA SER A 338 18.75 -18.30 5.94
C SER A 338 18.62 -16.89 5.38
N ARG A 339 17.92 -16.03 6.13
CA ARG A 339 17.92 -14.58 5.92
C ARG A 339 19.32 -13.97 5.83
N ASN A 340 20.32 -14.57 6.47
CA ASN A 340 21.68 -14.04 6.48
C ASN A 340 22.52 -14.52 5.29
N GLY A 341 21.92 -15.24 4.33
CA GLY A 341 22.60 -15.71 3.14
C GLY A 341 23.35 -17.02 3.30
N PHE A 342 23.17 -17.71 4.43
CA PHE A 342 23.84 -18.98 4.72
C PHE A 342 23.05 -20.20 4.22
N ASP A 343 23.77 -21.22 3.73
CA ASP A 343 23.28 -22.55 3.42
C ASP A 343 23.08 -23.34 4.72
N CYS A 344 21.83 -23.55 5.10
CA CYS A 344 21.47 -24.19 6.36
C CYS A 344 21.69 -25.70 6.39
N GLU A 345 22.02 -26.33 5.26
CA GLU A 345 22.41 -27.75 5.27
C GLU A 345 23.78 -27.94 5.93
N LYS A 346 24.69 -26.99 5.68
CA LYS A 346 26.08 -27.01 6.17
C LYS A 346 26.35 -26.02 7.31
N THR A 347 25.49 -25.02 7.49
CA THR A 347 25.64 -24.04 8.57
C THR A 347 25.19 -24.63 9.90
N ILE A 348 26.04 -24.52 10.91
CA ILE A 348 25.76 -24.93 12.29
C ILE A 348 26.07 -23.74 13.20
N ARG A 349 25.02 -23.03 13.62
CA ARG A 349 25.15 -21.79 14.39
C ARG A 349 25.70 -22.04 15.80
N LYS A 350 25.46 -23.21 16.38
CA LYS A 350 25.93 -23.59 17.72
C LYS A 350 27.45 -23.49 17.87
N ILE A 351 28.16 -23.73 16.78
CA ILE A 351 29.63 -23.76 16.72
C ILE A 351 30.19 -22.68 15.79
N GLU A 352 29.36 -21.71 15.41
CA GLU A 352 29.74 -20.61 14.52
C GLU A 352 30.27 -21.05 13.14
N LEU A 353 29.96 -22.29 12.72
CA LEU A 353 30.24 -22.79 11.38
C LEU A 353 29.24 -22.17 10.41
N LEU A 354 29.61 -21.06 9.78
CA LEU A 354 28.77 -20.33 8.84
C LEU A 354 29.19 -20.65 7.41
N ARG A 355 28.30 -21.26 6.62
CA ARG A 355 28.60 -21.64 5.24
C ARG A 355 27.74 -20.82 4.27
N MET A 356 28.40 -20.00 3.47
CA MET A 356 27.80 -19.35 2.31
C MET A 356 27.94 -20.24 1.08
N GLY A 357 26.91 -20.31 0.25
CA GLY A 357 26.92 -21.17 -0.94
C GLY A 357 25.53 -21.41 -1.50
N LYS A 358 25.44 -22.25 -2.55
CA LYS A 358 24.19 -22.65 -3.21
C LYS A 358 23.30 -21.50 -3.69
N GLY A 359 23.85 -20.29 -3.86
CA GLY A 359 23.07 -19.09 -4.19
C GLY A 359 22.23 -18.52 -3.04
N CYS A 360 22.49 -18.93 -1.78
CA CYS A 360 21.75 -18.45 -0.62
C CYS A 360 21.89 -16.94 -0.37
N ILE A 361 22.89 -16.27 -0.96
CA ILE A 361 23.00 -14.81 -0.95
C ILE A 361 21.74 -14.12 -1.52
N ASN A 362 21.03 -14.76 -2.46
CA ASN A 362 19.79 -14.22 -2.98
C ASN A 362 18.69 -14.15 -1.93
N CYS A 363 18.68 -15.07 -0.96
CA CYS A 363 17.74 -15.05 0.16
C CYS A 363 17.96 -13.82 1.05
N LEU A 364 19.22 -13.43 1.29
CA LEU A 364 19.54 -12.19 2.02
C LEU A 364 18.95 -10.97 1.33
N TYR A 365 19.15 -10.85 0.02
CA TYR A 365 18.63 -9.74 -0.79
C TYR A 365 17.11 -9.76 -0.94
N ALA A 366 16.46 -10.91 -0.85
CA ALA A 366 15.01 -11.01 -0.88
C ALA A 366 14.38 -10.71 0.49
N CYS A 367 15.00 -11.19 1.58
CA CYS A 367 14.48 -11.06 2.93
C CYS A 367 14.58 -9.65 3.50
N ASN A 368 15.68 -8.93 3.28
CA ASN A 368 15.83 -7.59 3.86
C ASN A 368 14.76 -6.59 3.38
N PRO A 369 14.47 -6.48 2.06
CA PRO A 369 13.36 -5.66 1.59
C PRO A 369 11.99 -6.14 2.08
N TYR A 370 11.78 -7.45 2.23
CA TYR A 370 10.53 -8.00 2.76
C TYR A 370 10.29 -7.59 4.22
N VAL A 371 11.32 -7.74 5.07
CA VAL A 371 11.26 -7.39 6.49
C VAL A 371 10.92 -5.92 6.67
N HIS A 372 11.63 -5.03 5.97
CA HIS A 372 11.34 -3.60 6.02
C HIS A 372 9.93 -3.28 5.51
N TRP A 373 9.49 -3.95 4.44
CA TRP A 373 8.15 -3.76 3.89
C TRP A 373 7.06 -4.21 4.87
N ILE A 374 7.16 -5.40 5.48
CA ILE A 374 6.12 -5.94 6.35
C ILE A 374 6.00 -5.14 7.66
N GLU A 375 7.12 -4.67 8.19
CA GLU A 375 7.15 -3.74 9.35
C GLU A 375 6.39 -2.45 9.03
N LYS A 376 6.68 -1.84 7.87
CA LYS A 376 5.94 -0.64 7.42
C LYS A 376 4.46 -0.91 7.21
N GLN A 377 4.08 -2.07 6.67
CA GLN A 377 2.67 -2.44 6.52
C GLN A 377 1.97 -2.59 7.89
N LYS A 378 2.66 -3.16 8.88
CA LYS A 378 2.16 -3.25 10.25
C LYS A 378 1.89 -1.85 10.83
N GLU A 379 2.82 -0.91 10.69
CA GLU A 379 2.61 0.46 11.16
C GLU A 379 1.41 1.15 10.49
N GLN A 380 1.24 0.95 9.18
CA GLN A 380 0.10 1.49 8.43
C GLN A 380 -1.22 0.87 8.89
N PHE A 381 -1.23 -0.44 9.14
CA PHE A 381 -2.38 -1.14 9.70
C PHE A 381 -2.77 -0.59 11.07
N GLU A 382 -1.83 -0.50 12.02
CA GLU A 382 -2.10 0.00 13.37
C GLU A 382 -2.66 1.42 13.37
N LYS A 383 -2.14 2.29 12.49
CA LYS A 383 -2.66 3.66 12.33
C LYS A 383 -4.12 3.67 11.86
N GLN A 384 -4.46 2.83 10.88
CA GLN A 384 -5.82 2.75 10.36
C GLN A 384 -6.77 2.08 11.34
N LYS A 385 -6.31 1.03 12.06
CA LYS A 385 -7.06 0.37 13.13
C LYS A 385 -7.42 1.38 14.24
N LYS A 386 -6.44 2.13 14.73
CA LYS A 386 -6.68 3.14 15.77
C LYS A 386 -7.62 4.25 15.28
N LYS A 387 -7.46 4.68 14.03
CA LYS A 387 -8.38 5.66 13.40
C LYS A 387 -9.81 5.13 13.35
N TYR A 388 -9.99 3.87 12.98
CA TYR A 388 -11.28 3.20 12.96
C TYR A 388 -11.92 3.20 14.36
N GLU A 389 -11.17 2.77 15.37
CA GLU A 389 -11.63 2.76 16.76
C GLU A 389 -12.09 4.16 17.20
N THR A 390 -11.35 5.22 16.84
CA THR A 390 -11.76 6.61 17.15
C THR A 390 -13.00 7.07 16.39
N GLU A 391 -13.04 6.90 15.07
CA GLU A 391 -14.18 7.36 14.24
C GLU A 391 -15.49 6.66 14.62
N ILE A 392 -15.40 5.38 15.02
CA ILE A 392 -16.55 4.54 15.38
C ILE A 392 -16.95 4.71 16.85
N SER A 393 -16.02 4.86 17.80
CA SER A 393 -16.36 5.06 19.23
C SER A 393 -16.93 6.45 19.55
N ASP A 394 -16.50 7.50 18.83
CA ASP A 394 -16.97 8.87 19.04
C ASP A 394 -18.30 9.19 18.32
N GLY A 395 -19.05 8.18 17.86
CA GLY A 395 -20.37 8.41 17.24
C GLY A 395 -20.32 9.18 15.92
N GLY A 396 -19.25 9.03 15.11
CA GLY A 396 -19.07 9.80 13.87
C GLY A 396 -19.01 11.31 14.09
N GLY A 397 -18.62 11.76 15.29
CA GLY A 397 -18.76 13.12 15.74
C GLY A 397 -17.47 13.71 16.30
N ARG A 398 -16.55 14.15 15.44
CA ARG A 398 -15.87 15.40 15.80
C ARG A 398 -16.97 16.46 15.89
N LYS A 399 -17.41 16.77 17.11
CA LYS A 399 -17.88 18.12 17.45
C LYS A 399 -16.73 19.05 17.08
N LYS A 400 -16.65 19.48 15.82
CA LYS A 400 -15.92 20.68 15.46
C LYS A 400 -16.61 21.78 16.27
N ARG A 401 -15.94 22.24 17.32
CA ARG A 401 -16.24 23.53 17.94
C ARG A 401 -16.11 24.56 16.82
N GLY A 402 -17.24 25.04 16.33
CA GLY A 402 -17.33 26.01 15.24
C GLY A 402 -18.21 25.54 14.07
N ALA A 403 -19.50 25.33 14.32
CA ALA A 403 -20.55 25.53 13.32
C ALA A 403 -21.86 25.74 14.08
N SER A 404 -22.50 26.89 13.83
CA SER A 404 -23.84 27.24 14.30
C SER A 404 -24.85 26.12 14.01
N LYS A 405 -25.84 25.96 14.89
CA LYS A 405 -27.05 25.13 14.68
C LYS A 405 -27.54 25.19 13.23
N LYS A 406 -27.33 24.12 12.45
CA LYS A 406 -28.12 23.73 11.27
C LYS A 406 -28.09 22.21 11.13
N ASP A 407 -29.24 21.62 10.79
CA ASP A 407 -29.57 20.19 10.83
C ASP A 407 -28.94 19.30 9.73
N TYR A 408 -28.00 19.81 8.93
CA TYR A 408 -27.40 19.01 7.85
C TYR A 408 -26.30 18.10 8.36
N LYS A 409 -26.62 16.80 8.48
CA LYS A 409 -25.70 15.76 8.95
C LYS A 409 -24.66 15.33 7.89
N GLY A 410 -24.91 15.56 6.58
CA GLY A 410 -24.06 15.13 5.45
C GLY A 410 -24.00 13.61 5.26
N TYR A 411 -23.61 13.14 4.07
CA TYR A 411 -23.63 11.70 3.76
C TYR A 411 -22.74 10.85 4.68
N VAL A 412 -21.58 11.40 5.10
CA VAL A 412 -20.59 10.69 5.94
C VAL A 412 -21.20 10.28 7.28
N LYS A 413 -21.94 11.19 7.93
CA LYS A 413 -22.58 10.88 9.21
C LYS A 413 -23.70 9.87 9.04
N GLN A 414 -24.52 10.00 7.99
CA GLN A 414 -25.59 9.04 7.70
C GLN A 414 -25.03 7.63 7.44
N PHE A 415 -23.88 7.54 6.76
CA PHE A 415 -23.19 6.27 6.56
C PHE A 415 -22.74 5.66 7.89
N TYR A 416 -22.05 6.43 8.75
CA TYR A 416 -21.59 5.91 10.03
C TYR A 416 -22.74 5.52 10.97
N GLU A 417 -23.82 6.30 11.00
CA GLU A 417 -25.04 5.96 11.77
C GLU A 417 -25.59 4.58 11.35
N LYS A 418 -25.62 4.26 10.06
CA LYS A 418 -26.03 2.93 9.56
C LYS A 418 -24.98 1.84 9.78
N PHE A 419 -23.71 2.18 9.60
CA PHE A 419 -22.61 1.24 9.67
C PHE A 419 -22.33 0.76 11.10
N GLN A 420 -22.55 1.63 12.10
CA GLN A 420 -22.36 1.30 13.51
C GLN A 420 -23.30 0.20 14.02
N ASP A 421 -24.52 0.14 13.49
CA ASP A 421 -25.51 -0.88 13.88
C ASP A 421 -25.03 -2.31 13.58
N GLU A 422 -24.20 -2.49 12.55
CA GLU A 422 -23.69 -3.80 12.12
C GLU A 422 -22.20 -4.03 12.41
N TYR A 423 -21.37 -2.97 12.46
CA TYR A 423 -19.91 -3.07 12.58
C TYR A 423 -19.34 -2.00 13.54
N GLY A 424 -20.02 -1.72 14.65
CA GLY A 424 -19.48 -0.84 15.70
C GLY A 424 -18.18 -1.35 16.34
N ASN A 425 -17.86 -2.64 16.19
CA ASN A 425 -16.67 -3.28 16.73
C ASN A 425 -15.58 -3.46 15.65
N VAL A 426 -14.38 -2.95 15.93
CA VAL A 426 -13.23 -3.06 15.02
C VAL A 426 -12.86 -4.51 14.68
N GLU A 427 -12.97 -5.46 15.60
CA GLU A 427 -12.64 -6.87 15.33
C GLU A 427 -13.69 -7.53 14.40
N GLU A 428 -14.95 -7.11 14.45
CA GLU A 428 -15.97 -7.59 13.51
C GLU A 428 -15.72 -7.05 12.10
N PHE A 429 -15.33 -5.78 12.00
CA PHE A 429 -14.88 -5.19 10.74
C PHE A 429 -13.63 -5.90 10.19
N LEU A 430 -12.62 -6.15 11.01
CA LEU A 430 -11.40 -6.85 10.59
C LEU A 430 -11.68 -8.30 10.16
N LYS A 431 -12.61 -8.99 10.83
CA LYS A 431 -13.10 -10.31 10.38
C LYS A 431 -13.74 -10.25 9.00
N LYS A 432 -14.50 -9.19 8.71
CA LYS A 432 -15.11 -8.97 7.39
C LYS A 432 -14.04 -8.60 6.36
N LEU A 433 -13.06 -7.78 6.72
CA LEU A 433 -11.95 -7.37 5.86
C LEU A 433 -11.09 -8.57 5.42
N ASN A 434 -10.94 -9.57 6.29
CA ASN A 434 -10.30 -10.84 5.91
C ASN A 434 -11.07 -11.62 4.85
N LYS A 435 -12.37 -11.32 4.64
CA LYS A 435 -13.21 -11.99 3.63
C LYS A 435 -13.05 -11.40 2.23
N GLU A 436 -12.24 -10.37 2.06
CA GLU A 436 -11.86 -9.91 0.73
C GLU A 436 -11.17 -11.05 -0.04
N GLY A 437 -11.57 -11.28 -1.29
CA GLY A 437 -11.22 -12.52 -2.01
C GLY A 437 -9.72 -12.80 -2.10
N ILE A 438 -8.89 -11.78 -2.33
CA ILE A 438 -7.43 -11.92 -2.32
C ILE A 438 -6.87 -12.23 -0.93
N CYS A 439 -7.50 -11.74 0.12
CA CYS A 439 -7.06 -11.94 1.50
C CYS A 439 -7.42 -13.33 2.03
N GLN A 440 -8.51 -13.91 1.54
CA GLN A 440 -8.89 -15.31 1.82
C GLN A 440 -7.98 -16.32 1.12
N SER A 441 -7.47 -15.95 -0.04
CA SER A 441 -6.67 -16.84 -0.88
C SER A 441 -5.32 -17.15 -0.20
N GLN A 442 -5.08 -18.43 0.08
CA GLN A 442 -3.79 -18.87 0.61
C GLN A 442 -2.70 -18.72 -0.47
N PRO A 443 -1.60 -17.99 -0.20
CA PRO A 443 -0.48 -17.92 -1.13
C PRO A 443 0.11 -19.32 -1.35
N GLN A 444 0.37 -19.68 -2.62
CA GLN A 444 1.15 -20.87 -2.95
C GLN A 444 2.62 -20.57 -2.75
N VAL A 445 3.31 -21.48 -2.07
CA VAL A 445 4.71 -21.34 -1.70
C VAL A 445 5.38 -22.70 -1.89
N GLY A 446 6.08 -22.86 -3.02
CA GLY A 446 6.52 -24.16 -3.52
C GLY A 446 5.36 -25.15 -3.65
N ASN A 447 5.52 -26.34 -3.05
CA ASN A 447 4.47 -27.38 -2.98
C ASN A 447 3.52 -27.20 -1.79
N GLN A 448 3.63 -26.11 -1.01
CA GLN A 448 2.86 -25.86 0.20
C GLN A 448 2.03 -24.57 0.09
N LYS A 449 1.09 -24.38 1.03
CA LYS A 449 0.27 -23.17 1.12
C LYS A 449 0.67 -22.41 2.37
N ALA A 450 1.02 -21.13 2.22
CA ALA A 450 1.20 -20.24 3.36
C ALA A 450 -0.17 -19.73 3.84
N ASP A 451 -0.18 -19.24 5.09
CA ASP A 451 -1.41 -18.73 5.69
C ASP A 451 -1.93 -17.48 4.98
N ALA A 452 -3.25 -17.46 4.80
CA ALA A 452 -3.99 -16.30 4.37
C ALA A 452 -3.81 -15.12 5.34
N ALA A 453 -3.97 -13.89 4.84
CA ALA A 453 -3.89 -12.71 5.71
C ALA A 453 -5.06 -12.71 6.69
N ASN A 454 -4.75 -12.49 7.97
CA ASN A 454 -5.77 -12.42 9.01
C ASN A 454 -5.45 -11.29 9.99
N PHE A 455 -6.22 -10.22 9.90
CA PHE A 455 -6.05 -9.00 10.68
C PHE A 455 -6.67 -9.06 12.09
N THR A 456 -7.29 -10.18 12.48
CA THR A 456 -7.83 -10.34 13.84
C THR A 456 -6.72 -10.39 14.87
N LYS A 457 -7.03 -9.95 16.10
CA LYS A 457 -6.07 -9.90 17.22
C LYS A 457 -5.25 -11.18 17.38
N ASP A 458 -5.88 -12.35 17.31
CA ASP A 458 -5.21 -13.64 17.55
C ASP A 458 -4.21 -14.04 16.45
N ASN A 459 -4.38 -13.50 15.24
CA ASN A 459 -3.55 -13.86 14.09
C ASN A 459 -2.65 -12.71 13.62
N LEU A 460 -2.75 -11.54 14.26
CA LEU A 460 -2.08 -10.33 13.84
C LEU A 460 -0.55 -10.49 13.80
N ALA A 461 0.02 -11.11 14.84
CA ALA A 461 1.45 -11.39 14.92
C ALA A 461 1.94 -12.28 13.76
N LYS A 462 1.12 -13.27 13.38
CA LYS A 462 1.41 -14.18 12.25
C LYS A 462 1.32 -13.44 10.91
N THR A 463 0.29 -12.62 10.74
CA THR A 463 0.05 -11.83 9.53
C THR A 463 1.18 -10.86 9.21
N PHE A 464 1.77 -10.23 10.22
CA PHE A 464 2.90 -9.30 10.07
C PHE A 464 4.26 -9.92 10.43
N SER A 465 4.36 -11.25 10.49
CA SER A 465 5.62 -11.92 10.79
C SER A 465 6.63 -11.80 9.65
N HIS A 466 7.92 -11.92 10.01
CA HIS A 466 9.02 -12.02 9.04
C HIS A 466 9.02 -13.35 8.28
N THR A 467 8.03 -14.22 8.50
CA THR A 467 7.89 -15.56 7.91
C THR A 467 8.98 -16.53 8.38
N GLU A 468 8.79 -17.81 8.09
CA GLU A 468 9.82 -18.85 8.31
C GLU A 468 10.98 -18.79 7.31
N TYR A 469 10.76 -18.22 6.11
CA TYR A 469 11.79 -18.09 5.07
C TYR A 469 12.92 -17.16 5.50
N CYS A 470 12.57 -16.07 6.19
CA CYS A 470 13.53 -15.06 6.63
C CYS A 470 13.97 -15.22 8.08
N GLN A 471 14.04 -16.46 8.56
CA GLN A 471 14.70 -16.78 9.81
C GLN A 471 16.19 -17.09 9.61
N PRO A 472 17.01 -16.94 10.66
CA PRO A 472 18.33 -17.56 10.70
C PRO A 472 18.25 -19.08 10.47
N CYS A 473 19.37 -19.72 10.14
CA CYS A 473 19.40 -21.18 10.12
C CYS A 473 19.00 -21.74 11.50
N PRO A 474 18.35 -22.91 11.55
CA PRO A 474 18.21 -23.65 12.79
C PRO A 474 19.58 -23.85 13.46
N ILE A 475 19.60 -24.00 14.78
CA ILE A 475 20.83 -24.02 15.59
C ILE A 475 21.85 -25.03 15.03
N CYS A 476 21.38 -26.21 14.64
CA CYS A 476 22.19 -27.29 14.10
C CYS A 476 22.10 -27.45 12.57
N GLY A 477 21.43 -26.52 11.89
CA GLY A 477 21.11 -26.63 10.48
C GLY A 477 19.98 -27.62 10.18
N VAL A 478 19.86 -27.99 8.91
CA VAL A 478 18.79 -28.87 8.39
C VAL A 478 19.35 -30.04 7.59
N LYS A 479 18.57 -31.11 7.45
CA LYS A 479 18.86 -32.24 6.54
C LYS A 479 17.60 -32.64 5.77
N ARG A 480 17.77 -33.33 4.64
CA ARG A 480 16.63 -33.92 3.92
C ARG A 480 16.26 -35.27 4.53
N GLU A 481 14.96 -35.50 4.67
CA GLU A 481 14.36 -36.80 4.96
C GLU A 481 13.24 -37.03 3.93
N GLY A 482 13.52 -37.88 2.93
CA GLY A 482 12.71 -37.95 1.71
C GLY A 482 12.68 -36.60 1.00
N ASP A 483 11.47 -36.08 0.77
CA ASP A 483 11.22 -34.80 0.09
C ASP A 483 11.08 -33.60 1.04
N LYS A 484 11.34 -33.78 2.35
CA LYS A 484 11.16 -32.73 3.35
C LYS A 484 12.47 -32.32 3.99
N TRP A 485 12.56 -31.03 4.31
CA TRP A 485 13.61 -30.51 5.17
C TRP A 485 13.19 -30.68 6.63
N ILE A 486 14.06 -31.31 7.43
CA ILE A 486 13.90 -31.43 8.87
C ILE A 486 15.07 -30.76 9.59
N THR A 487 14.78 -30.15 10.74
CA THR A 487 15.81 -29.55 11.59
C THR A 487 16.65 -30.67 12.21
N LYS A 488 17.98 -30.53 12.17
CA LYS A 488 18.85 -31.50 12.84
C LYS A 488 18.65 -31.40 14.36
N PRO A 489 18.58 -32.54 15.08
CA PRO A 489 18.47 -32.52 16.54
C PRO A 489 19.66 -31.78 17.15
N ASP A 490 19.43 -31.15 18.30
CA ASP A 490 20.47 -30.48 19.08
C ASP A 490 21.19 -31.52 19.96
N ASP A 491 21.99 -32.37 19.32
CA ASP A 491 22.77 -33.45 19.95
C ASP A 491 24.28 -33.24 19.78
N ASP A 492 25.09 -34.23 20.18
CA ASP A 492 26.56 -34.13 20.13
C ASP A 492 27.09 -33.97 18.70
N LYS A 493 26.33 -34.38 17.67
CA LYS A 493 26.70 -34.18 16.25
C LYS A 493 26.55 -32.73 15.77
N CYS A 494 26.03 -31.85 16.63
CA CYS A 494 25.97 -30.40 16.45
C CYS A 494 27.18 -29.68 17.09
N ARG A 495 28.27 -30.40 17.39
CA ARG A 495 29.54 -29.87 17.90
C ARG A 495 30.66 -30.00 16.86
N ILE A 496 31.75 -29.24 17.01
CA ILE A 496 32.97 -29.40 16.20
C ILE A 496 33.69 -30.65 16.71
N LYS A 497 34.19 -31.48 15.79
CA LYS A 497 35.20 -32.48 16.14
C LYS A 497 36.49 -31.76 16.51
N LEU A 498 36.84 -31.83 17.79
CA LEU A 498 38.13 -31.35 18.24
C LEU A 498 39.21 -32.37 17.86
N TYR A 499 40.20 -31.88 17.12
CA TYR A 499 41.37 -32.66 16.75
C TYR A 499 42.52 -32.30 17.69
N ARG A 500 43.20 -33.33 18.19
CA ARG A 500 44.43 -33.17 18.95
C ARG A 500 45.60 -33.82 18.22
N PRO A 501 46.83 -33.31 18.37
CA PRO A 501 48.01 -33.97 17.82
C PRO A 501 48.16 -35.38 18.40
N ILE A 502 48.55 -36.34 17.57
CA ILE A 502 49.01 -37.64 18.05
C ILE A 502 50.33 -37.46 18.82
N ASP A 503 50.60 -38.36 19.76
CA ASP A 503 51.82 -38.29 20.56
C ASP A 503 53.06 -38.38 19.65
N GLY A 504 54.01 -37.46 19.83
CA GLY A 504 55.19 -37.33 18.97
C GLY A 504 54.99 -36.64 17.60
N ALA A 505 53.83 -36.03 17.33
CA ALA A 505 53.58 -35.31 16.07
C ALA A 505 54.60 -34.19 15.80
N LYS A 506 55.06 -34.08 14.53
CA LYS A 506 55.98 -33.01 14.12
C LYS A 506 55.21 -31.70 13.93
N ARG A 507 55.43 -30.74 14.83
CA ARG A 507 54.80 -29.41 14.76
C ARG A 507 55.61 -28.43 13.91
N THR A 508 54.90 -27.56 13.20
CA THR A 508 55.46 -26.34 12.64
C THR A 508 55.03 -25.17 13.51
N GLU A 509 56.00 -24.43 14.03
CA GLU A 509 55.74 -23.22 14.82
C GLU A 509 55.65 -22.02 13.88
N ILE A 510 54.56 -21.27 13.98
CA ILE A 510 54.31 -20.06 13.20
C ILE A 510 54.06 -18.91 14.19
N LYS A 511 54.84 -17.84 14.10
CA LYS A 511 54.56 -16.61 14.82
C LYS A 511 53.70 -15.71 13.93
N ILE A 512 52.48 -15.39 14.38
CA ILE A 512 51.55 -14.50 13.68
C ILE A 512 51.48 -13.18 14.43
N LEU A 513 51.63 -12.05 13.73
CA LEU A 513 51.50 -10.74 14.35
C LEU A 513 50.05 -10.49 14.80
N LYS A 514 49.87 -10.07 16.06
CA LYS A 514 48.58 -9.68 16.62
C LYS A 514 48.15 -8.34 16.07
N SER A 515 47.13 -8.30 15.21
CA SER A 515 46.52 -7.04 14.78
C SER A 515 45.51 -6.49 15.79
N GLY A 516 44.80 -7.32 16.55
CA GLY A 516 43.64 -6.86 17.36
C GLY A 516 42.40 -6.60 16.50
N ASP A 517 41.28 -6.25 17.15
CA ASP A 517 39.95 -6.30 16.51
C ASP A 517 39.34 -4.90 16.26
N GLY A 518 39.94 -3.85 16.81
CA GLY A 518 39.50 -2.46 16.67
C GLY A 518 40.54 -1.56 16.01
N GLN A 519 40.09 -0.55 15.26
CA GLN A 519 40.97 0.36 14.50
C GLN A 519 42.13 0.93 15.33
N THR A 520 41.86 1.45 16.53
CA THR A 520 42.88 2.02 17.42
C THR A 520 43.81 0.96 18.00
N GLU A 521 43.32 -0.25 18.23
CA GLU A 521 44.15 -1.37 18.72
C GLU A 521 45.11 -1.86 17.63
N ILE A 522 44.62 -1.95 16.39
CA ILE A 522 45.39 -2.29 15.19
C ILE A 522 46.50 -1.28 14.97
N GLU A 523 46.18 0.01 14.99
CA GLU A 523 47.17 1.08 14.85
C GLU A 523 48.25 1.00 15.94
N ASN A 524 47.85 0.85 17.21
CA ASN A 524 48.80 0.76 18.32
C ASN A 524 49.73 -0.45 18.23
N LYS A 525 49.21 -1.64 17.87
CA LYS A 525 50.01 -2.87 17.76
C LYS A 525 50.94 -2.85 16.54
N LEU A 526 50.48 -2.31 15.41
CA LEU A 526 51.34 -2.14 14.23
C LEU A 526 52.44 -1.12 14.48
N ASN A 527 52.15 0.00 15.16
CA ASN A 527 53.16 0.99 15.51
C ASN A 527 54.19 0.42 16.50
N ALA A 528 53.77 -0.37 17.49
CA ALA A 528 54.67 -1.06 18.41
C ALA A 528 55.60 -2.05 17.69
N PHE A 529 55.06 -2.84 16.75
CA PHE A 529 55.85 -3.73 15.90
C PHE A 529 56.87 -2.97 15.05
N CYS A 530 56.44 -1.91 14.37
CA CYS A 530 57.32 -1.07 13.55
C CYS A 530 58.44 -0.43 14.39
N ALA A 531 58.14 0.00 15.61
CA ALA A 531 59.12 0.58 16.54
C ALA A 531 60.18 -0.44 16.99
N GLU A 532 59.79 -1.70 17.25
CA GLU A 532 60.72 -2.79 17.55
C GLU A 532 61.60 -3.14 16.34
N THR A 533 61.08 -3.08 15.10
CA THR A 533 61.89 -3.36 13.90
C THR A 533 62.86 -2.22 13.56
N ASN A 534 62.51 -0.97 13.90
CA ASN A 534 63.35 0.20 13.61
C ASN A 534 64.50 0.39 14.62
N SER A 535 64.41 -0.19 15.82
CA SER A 535 65.50 -0.17 16.81
C SER A 535 66.62 -1.18 16.48
N SER A 536 66.41 -2.10 15.54
CA SER A 536 67.40 -3.08 15.07
C SER A 536 68.33 -2.61 13.94
N SER A 537 68.19 -1.38 13.42
CA SER A 537 69.04 -0.86 12.34
C SER A 537 69.97 0.25 12.81
N GLY A 538 71.09 -0.11 13.44
CA GLY A 538 72.16 0.81 13.81
C GLY A 538 73.43 0.17 14.38
N GLY A 539 74.31 -0.36 13.51
CA GLY A 539 75.77 -0.41 13.72
C GLY A 539 76.40 -1.65 14.40
N GLY A 540 77.02 -2.51 13.57
CA GLY A 540 78.38 -3.06 13.76
C GLY A 540 78.77 -3.92 14.98
N ALA A 541 79.06 -5.20 14.69
CA ALA A 541 80.04 -6.11 15.31
C ALA A 541 79.77 -6.74 16.69
N GLY A 542 79.56 -8.07 16.67
CA GLY A 542 80.12 -9.03 17.63
C GLY A 542 79.48 -9.10 19.02
N GLY A 543 78.54 -10.03 19.21
CA GLY A 543 78.09 -10.48 20.53
C GLY A 543 76.62 -10.90 20.54
N SER A 544 76.34 -12.09 21.07
CA SER A 544 75.02 -12.74 21.16
C SER A 544 73.85 -11.78 21.36
N ALA A 545 73.04 -11.61 20.31
CA ALA A 545 71.78 -10.88 20.37
C ALA A 545 70.74 -11.73 21.11
N SER A 546 70.42 -11.36 22.34
CA SER A 546 69.18 -11.79 22.99
C SER A 546 68.01 -11.14 22.25
N ASN A 547 67.26 -11.94 21.49
CA ASN A 547 65.97 -11.57 20.94
C ASN A 547 65.06 -11.06 22.07
N SER A 548 64.81 -9.75 22.11
CA SER A 548 63.65 -9.22 22.82
C SER A 548 62.42 -9.50 21.95
N ASP A 549 62.02 -10.77 21.85
CA ASP A 549 60.70 -11.17 21.39
C ASP A 549 59.68 -10.62 22.40
N SER A 550 59.06 -9.46 22.14
CA SER A 550 57.89 -9.12 22.95
C SER A 550 56.77 -10.08 22.55
N GLN A 551 56.64 -11.17 23.31
CA GLN A 551 55.58 -12.18 23.19
C GLN A 551 54.16 -11.58 23.25
N LYS A 552 54.05 -10.29 23.58
CA LYS A 552 52.82 -9.50 23.56
C LYS A 552 52.35 -9.10 22.16
N LEU A 553 53.26 -9.00 21.17
CA LEU A 553 52.93 -8.59 19.80
C LEU A 553 52.62 -9.75 18.85
N TYR A 554 52.98 -10.98 19.20
CA TYR A 554 52.76 -12.16 18.35
C TYR A 554 51.91 -13.22 19.06
N ASP A 555 51.16 -13.99 18.28
CA ASP A 555 50.60 -15.29 18.67
C ASP A 555 51.47 -16.41 18.12
N GLU A 556 51.80 -17.37 18.98
CA GLU A 556 52.48 -18.59 18.60
C GLU A 556 51.46 -19.66 18.22
N TRP A 557 51.42 -20.01 16.95
CA TRP A 557 50.58 -21.06 16.40
C TRP A 557 51.39 -22.34 16.21
N LYS A 558 50.79 -23.48 16.56
CA LYS A 558 51.36 -24.81 16.31
C LYS A 558 50.51 -25.50 15.25
N CYS A 559 51.05 -25.64 14.05
CA CYS A 559 50.39 -26.31 12.95
C CYS A 559 50.87 -27.75 12.83
N TYR A 560 49.95 -28.65 12.45
CA TYR A 560 50.18 -30.08 12.28
C TYR A 560 49.58 -30.52 10.93
N GLN A 561 50.16 -31.53 10.29
CA GLN A 561 49.57 -32.15 9.10
C GLN A 561 48.33 -32.98 9.49
N PHE A 562 47.36 -33.13 8.58
CA PHE A 562 46.10 -33.83 8.88
C PHE A 562 46.30 -35.28 9.33
N ASP A 563 47.30 -35.98 8.80
CA ASP A 563 47.67 -37.35 9.19
C ASP A 563 48.32 -37.45 10.59
N GLN A 564 48.62 -36.30 11.22
CA GLN A 564 49.19 -36.19 12.57
C GLN A 564 48.17 -35.77 13.62
N LEU A 565 46.89 -35.73 13.26
CA LEU A 565 45.80 -35.37 14.14
C LEU A 565 44.92 -36.59 14.41
N THR A 566 44.47 -36.73 15.65
CA THR A 566 43.44 -37.71 16.02
C THR A 566 42.24 -36.98 16.62
N ASN A 567 41.05 -37.49 16.36
CA ASN A 567 39.83 -36.95 16.95
C ASN A 567 39.86 -37.22 18.47
N ASP A 568 39.57 -36.21 19.28
CA ASP A 568 39.54 -36.28 20.74
C ASP A 568 38.31 -37.05 21.30
N GLY A 569 37.76 -37.97 20.50
CA GLY A 569 36.63 -38.84 20.88
C GLY A 569 35.26 -38.17 20.86
N GLN A 570 35.15 -36.91 20.43
CA GLN A 570 33.87 -36.23 20.29
C GLN A 570 33.28 -36.51 18.90
N GLU A 571 32.03 -36.97 18.87
CA GLU A 571 31.26 -36.98 17.62
C GLU A 571 30.92 -35.53 17.25
N GLY A 572 30.99 -35.19 15.96
CA GLY A 572 30.80 -33.82 15.49
C GLY A 572 31.03 -33.70 13.98
N VAL A 573 30.95 -32.47 13.45
CA VAL A 573 31.37 -32.15 12.08
C VAL A 573 32.85 -31.76 12.06
N ASP A 574 33.54 -32.13 10.98
CA ASP A 574 34.88 -31.64 10.67
C ASP A 574 34.78 -30.13 10.33
N ASP A 575 35.75 -29.35 10.80
CA ASP A 575 35.87 -27.91 10.51
C ASP A 575 36.07 -27.64 9.01
#